data_AF-A0A6B0T172-F1
#
_entry.id   AF-A0A6B0T172-F1
#
_cell.length_a   1.000
_cell.length_b   1.000
_cell.length_c   1.000
_cell.angle_alpha   90.00
_cell.angle_beta   90.00
_cell.angle_gamma   90.00
#
_symmetry.space_group_name_H-M   'P 1'
#
loop_
_entity.id
_entity.type
_entity.pdbx_description
1 polymer ?
#
loop_
_entity_poly.entity_id
_entity_poly.type
_entity_poly.pdbx_seq_one_letter_code
_entity_poly.pdbx_strand_id
1 'polypeptide(L)' 'MPQSMSDAWREIHPNPDPNEDLDYDLVELDFIPTSTSGGEEVLVLPTDEDMLREDAFMVVDRDSVIDLTDRA' A
#
# COMPACT_ATOMS: atom_id res chain seq x y z
N MET A 1 21.17 -2.38 -30.37
CA MET A 1 21.52 -2.96 -29.05
C MET A 1 20.26 -2.91 -28.22
N PRO A 2 19.67 -4.01 -27.72
CA PRO A 2 18.53 -3.88 -26.83
C PRO A 2 19.03 -3.22 -25.55
N GLN A 3 18.44 -2.09 -25.19
CA GLN A 3 18.69 -1.41 -23.92
C GLN A 3 18.37 -2.40 -22.81
N SER A 4 19.31 -2.59 -21.86
CA SER A 4 19.08 -3.43 -20.70
C SER A 4 17.81 -2.94 -19.99
N MET A 5 17.01 -3.86 -19.46
CA MET A 5 15.80 -3.56 -18.68
C MET A 5 16.02 -2.47 -17.61
N SER A 6 17.24 -2.36 -17.09
CA SER A 6 17.70 -1.34 -16.13
C SER A 6 17.57 0.11 -16.61
N ASP A 7 17.75 0.39 -17.89
CA ASP A 7 17.62 1.75 -18.43
C ASP A 7 16.14 2.13 -18.63
N ALA A 8 15.28 1.15 -18.95
CA ALA A 8 13.86 1.38 -19.18
C ALA A 8 13.13 1.90 -17.93
N TRP A 9 13.45 1.38 -16.73
CA TRP A 9 12.85 1.86 -15.48
C TRP A 9 13.13 3.34 -15.16
N ARG A 10 14.24 3.89 -15.67
CA ARG A 10 14.61 5.30 -15.44
C ARG A 10 13.82 6.27 -16.33
N GLU A 11 13.19 5.77 -17.38
CA GLU A 11 12.38 6.55 -18.32
C GLU A 11 10.88 6.55 -17.94
N ILE A 12 10.47 5.71 -16.99
CA ILE A 12 9.09 5.64 -16.48
C ILE A 12 8.86 6.78 -15.48
N HIS A 13 7.65 7.34 -15.50
CA HIS A 13 7.26 8.42 -14.59
C HIS A 13 7.39 7.95 -13.12
N PRO A 14 7.98 8.75 -12.21
CA PRO A 14 8.22 8.34 -10.83
C PRO A 14 6.92 8.15 -10.02
N ASN A 15 5.80 8.68 -10.52
CA ASN A 15 4.47 8.46 -9.97
C ASN A 15 3.58 7.84 -11.07
N PRO A 16 3.70 6.54 -11.34
CA PRO A 16 2.89 5.86 -12.35
C PRO A 16 1.42 5.90 -11.96
N ASP A 17 0.53 5.98 -12.94
CA ASP A 17 -0.89 5.78 -12.72
C ASP A 17 -1.15 4.30 -12.39
N PRO A 18 -1.77 3.98 -11.23
CA PRO A 18 -2.00 2.60 -10.85
C PRO A 18 -2.82 1.81 -11.88
N ASN A 19 -3.76 2.45 -12.57
CA ASN A 19 -4.64 1.77 -13.52
C ASN A 19 -4.01 1.74 -14.92
N GLU A 20 -3.64 2.89 -15.47
CA GLU A 20 -3.17 2.99 -16.85
C GLU A 20 -1.77 2.39 -17.06
N ASP A 21 -0.87 2.53 -16.08
CA ASP A 21 0.52 2.07 -16.20
C ASP A 21 0.75 0.67 -15.61
N LEU A 22 -0.04 0.28 -14.59
CA LEU A 22 0.18 -0.95 -13.81
C LEU A 22 -0.97 -1.97 -13.86
N ASP A 23 -2.13 -1.61 -14.43
CA ASP A 23 -3.34 -2.45 -14.45
C ASP A 23 -3.77 -2.89 -13.04
N TYR A 24 -3.57 -2.00 -12.06
CA TYR A 24 -3.99 -2.18 -10.68
C TYR A 24 -5.27 -1.40 -10.39
N ASP A 25 -6.21 -2.07 -9.72
CA ASP A 25 -7.37 -1.45 -9.13
C ASP A 25 -7.04 -1.00 -7.70
N LEU A 26 -7.32 0.27 -7.41
CA LEU A 26 -7.19 0.80 -6.06
C LEU A 26 -8.32 0.26 -5.18
N VAL A 27 -7.97 -0.14 -3.97
CA VAL A 27 -8.89 -0.64 -2.95
C VAL A 27 -8.85 0.33 -1.77
N GLU A 28 -10.02 0.64 -1.22
CA GLU A 28 -10.13 1.39 0.01
C GLU A 28 -9.69 0.52 1.19
N LEU A 29 -8.87 1.09 2.06
CA LEU A 29 -8.30 0.40 3.22
C LEU A 29 -8.73 1.11 4.50
N ASP A 30 -9.15 0.31 5.49
CA ASP A 30 -9.42 0.77 6.85
C ASP A 30 -8.21 0.52 7.76
N PHE A 31 -7.99 1.48 8.67
CA PHE A 31 -6.91 1.46 9.65
C PHE A 31 -7.51 1.39 11.05
N ILE A 32 -7.38 0.24 11.70
CA ILE A 32 -7.90 0.00 13.04
C ILE A 32 -6.72 0.01 14.03
N PRO A 33 -6.63 1.00 14.94
CA PRO A 33 -5.61 0.97 15.98
C PRO A 33 -5.89 -0.19 16.94
N THR A 34 -4.87 -0.98 17.22
CA THR A 34 -4.93 -2.12 18.14
C THR A 34 -3.78 -2.07 19.14
N SER A 35 -4.00 -2.58 20.34
CA SER A 35 -2.97 -2.69 21.36
C SER A 35 -2.77 -4.17 21.67
N THR A 36 -1.80 -4.80 21.02
CA THR A 36 -1.38 -6.15 21.40
C THR A 36 -0.36 -6.10 22.53
N SER A 37 0.00 -7.25 23.09
CA SER A 37 1.01 -7.37 24.16
C SER A 37 2.41 -6.82 23.80
N GLY A 38 2.63 -6.38 22.57
CA GLY A 38 3.90 -5.87 22.02
C GLY A 38 3.97 -4.36 21.77
N GLY A 39 2.87 -3.61 21.84
CA GLY A 39 2.88 -2.16 21.59
C GLY A 39 1.60 -1.60 20.93
N GLU A 40 1.68 -0.35 20.46
CA GLU A 40 0.67 0.28 19.61
C GLU A 40 0.85 -0.19 18.17
N GLU A 41 -0.07 -1.02 17.70
CA GLU A 41 -0.07 -1.55 16.33
C GLU A 41 -1.29 -1.01 15.58
N VAL A 42 -1.22 -1.08 14.25
CA VAL A 42 -2.32 -0.73 13.37
C VAL A 42 -2.64 -1.93 12.51
N LEU A 43 -3.89 -2.36 12.57
CA LEU A 43 -4.43 -3.37 11.65
C LEU A 43 -4.94 -2.65 10.41
N VAL A 44 -4.46 -3.05 9.24
CA VAL A 44 -4.86 -2.52 7.95
C VAL A 44 -5.57 -3.62 7.17
N LEU A 45 -6.78 -3.33 6.71
CA LEU A 45 -7.62 -4.28 5.97
C LEU A 45 -8.36 -3.57 4.83
N PRO A 46 -8.75 -4.30 3.76
CA PRO A 46 -9.72 -3.80 2.79
C PRO A 46 -11.02 -3.39 3.47
N THR A 47 -11.54 -2.22 3.13
CA THR A 47 -12.87 -1.75 3.54
C THR A 47 -13.98 -2.63 2.95
N ASP A 48 -13.73 -3.22 1.78
CA ASP A 48 -14.65 -4.15 1.12
C ASP A 48 -14.60 -5.54 1.79
N GLU A 49 -15.72 -5.92 2.43
CA GLU A 49 -15.89 -7.21 3.11
C GLU A 49 -15.77 -8.42 2.16
N ASP A 50 -16.07 -8.27 0.86
CA ASP A 50 -15.89 -9.35 -0.12
C ASP A 50 -14.40 -9.56 -0.47
N MET A 51 -13.55 -8.56 -0.19
CA MET A 51 -12.09 -8.65 -0.34
C MET A 51 -11.37 -9.14 0.92
N LEU A 52 -12.04 -9.10 2.08
CA LEU A 52 -11.58 -9.61 3.37
C LEU A 52 -11.50 -11.15 3.36
N ARG A 53 -10.43 -11.68 2.78
CA ARG A 53 -10.04 -13.10 2.90
C ARG A 53 -9.21 -13.34 4.17
N GLU A 54 -9.05 -14.60 4.56
CA GLU A 54 -8.39 -15.02 5.81
C GLU A 54 -6.96 -14.45 6.01
N ASP A 55 -6.29 -14.01 4.94
CA ASP A 55 -4.94 -13.41 4.96
C ASP A 55 -4.87 -12.00 4.32
N ALA A 56 -6.02 -11.34 4.11
CA ALA A 56 -6.09 -10.03 3.46
C ALA A 56 -5.99 -8.87 4.47
N PHE A 57 -5.04 -8.94 5.41
CA PHE A 57 -4.78 -7.85 6.35
C PHE A 57 -3.29 -7.75 6.66
N MET A 58 -2.89 -6.56 7.10
CA MET A 58 -1.52 -6.28 7.53
C MET A 58 -1.55 -5.78 8.98
N VAL A 59 -0.63 -6.28 9.80
CA VAL A 59 -0.36 -5.73 11.13
C VAL A 59 0.94 -4.96 11.02
N VAL A 60 0.89 -3.67 11.27
CA VAL A 60 2.04 -2.77 11.16
C VAL A 60 2.22 -2.01 12.47
N ASP A 61 3.48 -1.74 12.82
CA ASP A 61 3.79 -0.87 13.94
C ASP A 61 3.30 0.57 13.65
N ARG A 62 2.79 1.27 14.67
CA ARG A 62 2.24 2.61 14.49
C ARG A 62 3.25 3.61 13.93
N ASP A 63 4.52 3.51 14.32
CA ASP A 63 5.58 4.42 13.84
C ASP A 63 6.00 4.14 12.39
N SER A 64 5.55 3.02 11.82
CA SER A 64 5.79 2.66 10.42
C SER A 64 4.69 3.18 9.46
N VAL A 65 3.60 3.75 9.99
CA VAL A 65 2.51 4.31 9.19
C VAL A 65 2.67 5.82 9.05
N ILE A 66 2.78 6.30 7.81
CA ILE A 66 2.81 7.72 7.48
C ILE A 66 1.54 8.12 6.74
N ASP A 67 0.84 9.14 7.25
CA ASP A 67 -0.28 9.76 6.53
C ASP A 67 0.28 10.75 5.50
N LEU A 68 0.02 10.49 4.21
CA LEU A 68 0.47 11.35 3.12
C LEU A 68 -0.39 12.61 2.96
N THR A 69 -1.57 12.66 3.58
CA THR A 69 -2.51 13.79 3.57
C THR A 69 -2.04 14.93 4.46
N ASP A 70 -1.25 14.63 5.50
CA ASP A 70 -0.69 15.62 6.43
C ASP A 70 0.40 16.50 5.79
N ARG A 71 0.94 16.09 4.63
CA ARG A 71 2.02 16.78 3.91
C ARG A 71 1.57 17.70 2.77
N ALA A 72 0.27 17.94 2.61
CA ALA A 72 -0.32 18.77 1.56
C ALA A 72 -0.21 20.29 1.85
#